data_AF-A0A954IU01-F1
#
_entry.id   AF-A0A954IU01-F1
#
_cell.length_a   1.000
_cell.length_b   1.000
_cell.length_c   1.000
_cell.angle_alpha   90.00
_cell.angle_beta   90.00
_cell.angle_gamma   90.00
#
_symmetry.space_group_name_H-M   'P 1'
#
loop_
_entity.id
_entity.type
_entity.pdbx_description
1 polymer ?
#
loop_
_entity_poly.entity_id
_entity_poly.type
_entity_poly.pdbx_seq_one_letter_code
_entity_poly.pdbx_strand_id
1 'polypeptide(L)'
;DRLEVTPYEIVFASPKEIRNLKVTAVWSDGSREDVTALTRFQTNDESIAGVSSDGVVTSVGRGDTHIISFYDNGVHATPVLLPVSDRHGSRFPQLTTRTEIDRHINAKLQKLGVVPSEVCSDEAFLRRVSLDLIGTLPSPTEVEAFLRDSSTAKREKKVEELLAHPAYVTWWTMRLCDLTGSNAG
;
A
#
# COMPACT_ATOMS: atom_id res chain seq x y z
N ASP A 1 -8.23 17.85 -21.85
CA ASP A 1 -6.78 17.63 -22.01
C ASP A 1 -6.29 16.66 -20.94
N ARG A 2 -5.20 15.93 -21.19
CA ARG A 2 -4.59 15.04 -20.20
C ARG A 2 -3.07 15.10 -20.26
N LEU A 3 -2.43 14.80 -19.14
CA LEU A 3 -0.97 14.62 -19.05
C LEU A 3 -0.61 13.15 -19.16
N GLU A 4 0.32 12.84 -20.05
CA GLU A 4 0.97 11.54 -20.15
C GLU A 4 2.44 11.68 -19.73
N VAL A 5 2.85 10.94 -18.70
CA VAL A 5 4.23 10.94 -18.20
C VAL A 5 4.88 9.60 -18.53
N THR A 6 6.08 9.65 -19.09
CA THR A 6 6.88 8.46 -19.45
C THR A 6 8.25 8.53 -18.77
N PRO A 7 8.73 7.46 -18.12
CA PRO A 7 8.00 6.22 -17.84
C PRO A 7 6.82 6.43 -16.88
N TYR A 8 5.80 5.57 -16.97
CA TYR A 8 4.64 5.58 -16.07
C TYR A 8 4.99 5.14 -14.64
N GLU A 9 6.06 4.35 -14.48
CA GLU A 9 6.59 3.89 -13.20
C GLU A 9 8.12 3.79 -13.31
N ILE A 10 8.83 4.12 -12.23
CA ILE A 10 10.27 3.92 -12.12
C ILE A 10 10.55 2.90 -11.03
N VAL A 11 11.19 1.78 -11.41
CA VAL A 11 11.78 0.81 -10.49
C VAL A 11 13.29 0.87 -10.66
N PHE A 12 13.99 1.42 -9.65
CA PHE A 12 15.44 1.47 -9.64
C PHE A 12 16.03 0.10 -9.29
N ALA A 13 17.20 -0.19 -9.86
CA ALA A 13 17.99 -1.38 -9.54
C ALA A 13 19.02 -1.12 -8.44
N SER A 14 19.51 0.13 -8.33
CA SER A 14 20.56 0.50 -7.37
C SER A 14 20.43 1.94 -6.87
N PRO A 15 20.93 2.25 -5.66
CA PRO A 15 21.03 3.63 -5.18
C PRO A 15 21.81 4.53 -6.14
N LYS A 16 21.50 5.83 -6.16
CA LYS A 16 22.10 6.85 -7.04
C LYS A 16 21.84 6.65 -8.54
N GLU A 17 21.04 5.66 -8.91
CA GLU A 17 20.57 5.52 -10.28
C GLU A 17 19.66 6.69 -10.66
N ILE A 18 19.75 7.09 -11.93
CA ILE A 18 19.04 8.24 -12.47
C ILE A 18 18.09 7.77 -13.58
N ARG A 19 16.92 8.39 -13.65
CA ARG A 19 15.94 8.24 -14.73
C ARG A 19 15.31 9.60 -15.07
N ASN A 20 15.02 9.80 -16.34
CA ASN A 20 14.38 11.03 -16.82
C ASN A 20 12.89 10.80 -17.00
N LEU A 21 12.09 11.75 -16.55
CA LEU A 21 10.68 11.84 -16.89
C LEU A 21 10.51 12.69 -18.15
N LYS A 22 9.60 12.26 -19.02
CA LYS A 22 9.09 13.04 -20.14
C LYS A 22 7.60 13.27 -19.93
N VAL A 23 7.17 14.51 -19.99
CA VAL A 23 5.78 14.91 -19.82
C VAL A 23 5.24 15.39 -21.16
N THR A 24 4.18 14.73 -21.63
CA THR A 24 3.48 15.07 -22.88
C THR A 24 2.08 15.53 -22.56
N ALA A 25 1.74 16.77 -22.93
CA ALA A 25 0.37 17.24 -22.92
C ALA A 25 -0.37 16.70 -24.14
N VAL A 26 -1.56 16.14 -23.94
CA VAL A 26 -2.46 15.69 -25.00
C VAL A 26 -3.72 16.55 -24.96
N TRP A 27 -3.88 17.37 -25.99
CA TRP A 27 -4.96 18.34 -26.11
C TRP A 27 -6.24 17.69 -26.64
N SER A 28 -7.37 18.37 -26.47
CA SER A 28 -8.70 17.88 -26.91
C SER A 28 -8.82 17.65 -28.42
N ASP A 29 -8.04 18.37 -29.23
CA ASP A 29 -7.92 18.18 -30.68
C ASP A 29 -7.02 16.99 -31.07
N GLY A 30 -6.44 16.30 -30.08
CA GLY A 30 -5.53 15.17 -30.25
C GLY A 30 -4.06 15.56 -30.47
N SER A 31 -3.73 16.85 -30.56
CA SER A 31 -2.35 17.30 -30.67
C SER A 31 -1.56 16.99 -29.40
N ARG A 32 -0.25 16.80 -29.55
CA ARG A 32 0.66 16.34 -28.49
C ARG A 32 1.87 17.24 -28.43
N GLU A 33 2.21 17.71 -27.24
CA GLU A 33 3.33 18.62 -27.01
C GLU A 33 4.22 18.12 -25.87
N ASP A 34 5.54 18.18 -26.06
CA ASP A 34 6.49 17.92 -24.98
C ASP A 34 6.56 19.15 -24.07
N VAL A 35 6.03 18.98 -22.86
CA VAL A 35 5.91 20.05 -21.87
C VAL A 35 6.82 19.79 -20.66
N THR A 36 7.81 18.89 -20.80
CA THR A 36 8.71 18.51 -19.71
C THR A 36 9.41 19.72 -19.09
N ALA A 37 9.94 20.62 -19.92
CA ALA A 37 10.64 21.83 -19.46
C ALA A 37 9.71 22.87 -18.80
N LEU A 38 8.38 22.74 -18.99
CA LEU A 38 7.36 23.61 -18.40
C LEU A 38 6.67 22.96 -17.20
N THR A 39 6.98 21.69 -16.91
CA THR A 39 6.36 20.93 -15.83
C THR A 39 7.09 21.23 -14.52
N ARG A 40 6.33 21.53 -13.48
CA ARG A 40 6.87 21.55 -12.11
C ARG A 40 6.84 20.13 -11.53
N PHE A 41 7.99 19.64 -11.09
CA PHE A 41 8.12 18.35 -10.43
C PHE A 41 8.23 18.50 -8.91
N GLN A 42 7.64 17.55 -8.18
CA GLN A 42 7.75 17.44 -6.72
C GLN A 42 7.87 15.95 -6.35
N THR A 43 8.58 15.64 -5.28
CA THR A 43 8.57 14.29 -4.67
C THR A 43 7.75 14.30 -3.38
N ASN A 44 7.04 13.20 -3.11
CA ASN A 44 6.35 13.03 -1.83
C ASN A 44 7.31 12.66 -0.69
N ASP A 45 8.49 12.10 -1.02
CA ASP A 45 9.49 11.69 -0.03
C ASP A 45 10.90 11.76 -0.65
N GLU A 46 11.64 12.80 -0.30
CA GLU A 46 13.02 13.05 -0.74
C GLU A 46 14.02 12.02 -0.20
N SER A 47 13.70 11.33 0.90
CA SER A 47 14.58 10.30 1.47
C SER A 47 14.64 9.05 0.59
N ILE A 48 13.65 8.85 -0.29
CA ILE A 48 13.55 7.71 -1.21
C ILE A 48 13.98 8.12 -2.61
N ALA A 49 13.43 9.21 -3.15
CA ALA A 49 13.82 9.71 -4.48
C ALA A 49 13.71 11.24 -4.55
N GLY A 50 14.76 11.86 -5.09
CA GLY A 50 14.77 13.28 -5.45
C GLY A 50 14.38 13.49 -6.91
N VAL A 51 13.89 14.68 -7.24
CA VAL A 51 13.62 15.10 -8.62
C VAL A 51 14.13 16.53 -8.83
N SER A 52 14.78 16.77 -9.96
CA SER A 52 15.22 18.10 -10.37
C SER A 52 14.12 18.86 -11.13
N SER A 53 14.30 20.16 -11.36
CA SER A 53 13.37 20.99 -12.13
C SER A 53 13.22 20.57 -13.58
N ASP A 54 14.23 19.91 -14.13
CA ASP A 54 14.33 19.39 -15.49
C ASP A 54 13.81 17.94 -15.61
N GLY A 55 13.18 17.40 -14.56
CA GLY A 55 12.54 16.09 -14.60
C GLY A 55 13.48 14.90 -14.43
N VAL A 56 14.69 15.14 -13.90
CA VAL A 56 15.67 14.08 -13.62
C VAL A 56 15.41 13.53 -12.22
N VAL A 57 14.99 12.27 -12.14
CA VAL A 57 14.70 11.54 -10.91
C VAL A 57 15.92 10.75 -10.48
N THR A 58 16.36 10.93 -9.24
CA THR A 58 17.53 10.26 -8.66
C THR A 58 17.12 9.40 -7.48
N SER A 59 17.56 8.15 -7.46
CA SER A 59 17.37 7.25 -6.32
C SER A 59 18.23 7.68 -5.13
N VAL A 60 17.59 7.87 -3.96
CA VAL A 60 18.25 8.24 -2.70
C VAL A 60 18.26 7.07 -1.73
N GLY A 61 17.09 6.51 -1.45
CA GLY A 61 16.87 5.46 -0.44
C GLY A 61 16.00 4.33 -0.96
N ARG A 62 15.96 3.23 -0.19
CA ARG A 62 15.08 2.09 -0.46
C ARG A 62 13.67 2.39 0.05
N GLY A 63 12.65 1.98 -0.70
CA GLY A 63 11.25 2.22 -0.38
C GLY A 63 10.45 2.59 -1.61
N ASP A 64 9.25 3.13 -1.41
CA ASP A 64 8.43 3.72 -2.45
C ASP A 64 7.98 5.13 -2.14
N THR A 65 7.94 5.93 -3.20
CA THR A 65 7.42 7.30 -3.19
C THR A 65 6.76 7.59 -4.53
N HIS A 66 6.30 8.82 -4.72
CA HIS A 66 5.75 9.28 -5.98
C HIS A 66 6.41 10.61 -6.37
N ILE A 67 6.68 10.75 -7.66
CA ILE A 67 7.01 12.03 -8.28
C ILE A 67 5.75 12.61 -8.89
N ILE A 68 5.35 13.78 -8.41
CA ILE A 68 4.18 14.51 -8.87
C ILE A 68 4.62 15.51 -9.94
N SER A 69 4.00 15.40 -11.10
CA SER A 69 4.21 16.28 -12.26
C SER A 69 3.01 17.21 -12.41
N PHE A 70 3.24 18.52 -12.35
CA PHE A 70 2.22 19.55 -12.51
C PHE A 70 2.45 20.33 -13.81
N TYR A 71 1.44 20.41 -14.67
CA TYR A 71 1.44 21.27 -15.84
C TYR A 71 0.01 21.75 -16.15
N ASP A 72 -0.17 23.08 -16.21
CA ASP A 72 -1.48 23.74 -16.26
C ASP A 72 -2.44 23.18 -15.19
N ASN A 73 -3.61 22.64 -15.57
CA ASN A 73 -4.57 22.01 -14.67
C ASN A 73 -4.33 20.49 -14.49
N GLY A 74 -3.30 19.94 -15.14
CA GLY A 74 -2.95 18.53 -15.09
C GLY A 74 -2.05 18.20 -13.91
N VAL A 75 -2.38 17.11 -13.22
CA VAL A 75 -1.54 16.50 -12.17
C VAL A 75 -1.37 15.02 -12.47
N HIS A 76 -0.12 14.55 -12.48
CA HIS A 76 0.19 13.13 -12.66
C HIS A 76 1.18 12.65 -11.61
N ALA A 77 0.86 11.54 -10.92
CA ALA A 77 1.74 10.91 -9.95
C ALA A 77 2.43 9.69 -10.60
N THR A 78 3.74 9.77 -10.75
CA THR A 78 4.58 8.66 -11.24
C THR A 78 5.11 7.88 -10.03
N PRO A 79 4.75 6.60 -9.84
CA PRO A 79 5.31 5.80 -8.76
C PRO A 79 6.80 5.57 -8.99
N VAL A 80 7.59 5.74 -7.93
CA VAL A 80 9.04 5.56 -7.94
C VAL A 80 9.41 4.69 -6.76
N LEU A 81 10.15 3.61 -7.00
CA LEU A 81 10.58 2.72 -5.93
C LEU A 81 12.00 2.18 -6.16
N LEU A 82 12.68 1.92 -5.05
CA LEU A 82 13.89 1.11 -4.99
C LEU A 82 13.60 -0.07 -4.03
N PRO A 83 13.68 -1.33 -4.47
CA PRO A 83 13.34 -2.48 -3.64
C PRO A 83 14.09 -2.49 -2.30
N VAL A 84 13.41 -2.88 -1.21
CA VAL A 84 13.99 -2.90 0.14
C VAL A 84 14.82 -4.13 0.42
N SER A 85 14.62 -5.20 -0.35
CA SER A 85 15.45 -6.41 -0.30
C SER A 85 15.79 -6.90 -1.70
N ASP A 86 16.64 -7.91 -1.76
CA ASP A 86 17.04 -8.59 -2.99
C ASP A 86 16.02 -9.67 -3.42
N ARG A 87 15.06 -10.01 -2.54
CA ARG A 87 13.94 -10.91 -2.85
C ARG A 87 12.84 -10.15 -3.60
N HIS A 88 13.12 -9.69 -4.81
CA HIS A 88 12.18 -9.02 -5.72
C HIS A 88 12.25 -9.62 -7.13
N GLY A 89 11.28 -9.27 -7.99
CA GLY A 89 11.25 -9.76 -9.38
C GLY A 89 11.21 -11.29 -9.44
N SER A 90 12.15 -11.90 -10.17
CA SER A 90 12.25 -13.36 -10.33
C SER A 90 12.69 -14.11 -9.05
N ARG A 91 13.25 -13.41 -8.06
CA ARG A 91 13.68 -13.98 -6.77
C ARG A 91 12.60 -13.94 -5.69
N PHE A 92 11.45 -13.34 -6.00
CA PHE A 92 10.33 -13.27 -5.07
C PHE A 92 9.63 -14.64 -4.98
N PRO A 93 9.28 -15.14 -3.79
CA PRO A 93 8.60 -16.42 -3.65
C PRO A 93 7.20 -16.37 -4.29
N GLN A 94 6.77 -17.49 -4.86
CA GLN A 94 5.40 -17.60 -5.35
C GLN A 94 4.42 -17.61 -4.17
N LEU A 95 3.53 -16.63 -4.15
CA LEU A 95 2.48 -16.51 -3.14
C LEU A 95 1.15 -16.97 -3.71
N THR A 96 0.37 -17.69 -2.91
CA THR A 96 -1.02 -18.01 -3.25
C THR A 96 -1.88 -16.77 -3.16
N THR A 97 -2.61 -16.43 -4.22
CA THR A 97 -3.60 -15.35 -4.24
C THR A 97 -4.99 -15.94 -4.03
N ARG A 98 -5.62 -15.65 -2.89
CA ARG A 98 -6.99 -16.13 -2.61
C ARG A 98 -8.03 -15.18 -3.19
N THR A 99 -7.74 -13.89 -3.19
CA THR A 99 -8.62 -12.83 -3.68
C THR A 99 -7.93 -11.97 -4.73
N GLU A 100 -8.72 -11.19 -5.46
CA GLU A 100 -8.19 -10.20 -6.41
C GLU A 100 -7.40 -9.09 -5.70
N ILE A 101 -7.78 -8.75 -4.46
CA ILE A 101 -7.05 -7.81 -3.61
C ILE A 101 -5.66 -8.37 -3.29
N ASP A 102 -5.55 -9.66 -2.92
CA ASP A 102 -4.26 -10.31 -2.67
C ASP A 102 -3.36 -10.28 -3.90
N ARG A 103 -3.94 -10.41 -5.10
CA ARG A 103 -3.18 -10.31 -6.36
C ARG A 103 -2.50 -8.95 -6.49
N HIS A 104 -3.22 -7.87 -6.20
CA HIS A 104 -2.67 -6.51 -6.24
C HIS A 104 -1.64 -6.26 -5.13
N ILE A 105 -1.91 -6.74 -3.91
CA ILE A 105 -0.95 -6.65 -2.78
C ILE A 105 0.34 -7.38 -3.13
N ASN A 106 0.24 -8.64 -3.57
CA ASN A 106 1.39 -9.46 -3.92
C ASN A 106 2.21 -8.85 -5.05
N ALA A 107 1.56 -8.27 -6.07
CA ALA A 107 2.25 -7.56 -7.15
C ALA A 107 3.06 -6.36 -6.62
N LYS A 108 2.52 -5.56 -5.70
CA LYS A 108 3.24 -4.45 -5.07
C LYS A 108 4.38 -4.93 -4.18
N LEU A 109 4.13 -5.93 -3.34
CA LEU A 109 5.14 -6.53 -2.47
C LEU A 109 6.30 -7.15 -3.26
N GLN A 110 6.02 -7.79 -4.39
CA GLN A 110 7.02 -8.33 -5.30
C GLN A 110 7.93 -7.24 -5.89
N LYS A 111 7.37 -6.08 -6.25
CA LYS A 111 8.15 -4.94 -6.73
C LYS A 111 9.01 -4.35 -5.61
N LEU A 112 8.46 -4.20 -4.41
CA LEU A 112 9.20 -3.68 -3.25
C LEU A 112 10.23 -4.68 -2.70
N GLY A 113 10.10 -5.96 -3.00
CA GLY A 113 10.91 -7.01 -2.40
C GLY A 113 10.58 -7.24 -0.92
N VAL A 114 9.32 -7.08 -0.54
CA VAL A 114 8.84 -7.34 0.83
C VAL A 114 8.14 -8.69 0.84
N VAL A 115 8.78 -9.71 1.40
CA VAL A 115 8.17 -11.04 1.54
C VAL A 115 7.19 -10.99 2.72
N PRO A 116 5.90 -11.34 2.54
CA PRO A 116 4.95 -11.41 3.65
C PRO A 116 5.39 -12.42 4.69
N SER A 117 5.02 -12.15 5.94
CA SER A 117 5.17 -13.12 7.03
C SER A 117 4.28 -14.35 6.81
N GLU A 118 4.68 -15.46 7.41
CA GLU A 118 3.88 -16.68 7.45
C GLU A 118 2.55 -16.44 8.16
N VAL A 119 1.58 -17.32 7.87
CA VAL A 119 0.28 -17.32 8.54
C VAL A 119 0.49 -17.58 10.03
N CYS A 120 -0.08 -16.73 10.88
CA CYS A 120 0.04 -16.87 12.32
C CYS A 120 -0.68 -18.13 12.85
N SER A 121 -0.30 -18.57 14.06
CA SER A 121 -0.99 -19.64 14.78
C SER A 121 -2.43 -19.26 15.13
N ASP A 122 -3.26 -20.25 15.48
CA ASP A 122 -4.66 -20.03 15.80
C ASP A 122 -4.84 -19.21 17.10
N GLU A 123 -3.97 -19.39 18.09
CA GLU A 123 -3.95 -18.61 19.33
C GLU A 123 -3.64 -17.14 19.04
N ALA A 124 -2.61 -16.91 18.21
CA ALA A 124 -2.21 -15.56 17.82
C ALA A 124 -3.29 -14.88 16.98
N PHE A 125 -3.92 -15.64 16.07
CA PHE A 125 -5.05 -15.17 15.28
C PHE A 125 -6.21 -14.75 16.18
N LEU A 126 -6.70 -15.64 17.04
CA LEU A 126 -7.86 -15.37 17.89
C LEU A 126 -7.62 -14.17 18.80
N ARG A 127 -6.44 -14.10 19.44
CA ARG A 127 -6.09 -12.96 20.28
C ARG A 127 -6.10 -11.64 19.52
N ARG A 128 -5.52 -11.59 18.32
CA ARG A 128 -5.43 -10.37 17.51
C ARG A 128 -6.80 -9.95 16.99
N VAL A 129 -7.55 -10.88 16.39
CA VAL A 129 -8.85 -10.55 15.80
C VAL A 129 -9.87 -10.12 16.86
N SER A 130 -9.85 -10.69 18.07
CA SER A 130 -10.71 -10.21 19.17
C SER A 130 -10.33 -8.81 19.62
N LEU A 131 -9.03 -8.52 19.81
CA LEU A 131 -8.58 -7.17 20.17
C LEU A 131 -8.88 -6.15 19.08
N ASP A 132 -8.68 -6.51 17.81
CA ASP A 132 -8.86 -5.61 16.68
C ASP A 132 -10.35 -5.30 16.42
N LEU A 133 -11.21 -6.32 16.49
CA LEU A 133 -12.64 -6.16 16.17
C LEU A 133 -13.47 -5.69 17.35
N ILE A 134 -13.22 -6.18 18.57
CA ILE A 134 -14.09 -5.92 19.73
C ILE A 134 -13.34 -5.31 20.92
N GLY A 135 -12.04 -5.05 20.82
CA GLY A 135 -11.26 -4.37 21.86
C GLY A 135 -10.95 -5.21 23.09
N THR A 136 -11.32 -6.48 23.12
CA THR A 136 -11.17 -7.35 24.29
C THR A 136 -10.47 -8.66 23.95
N LEU A 137 -9.89 -9.30 24.97
CA LEU A 137 -9.30 -10.62 24.84
C LEU A 137 -10.39 -11.71 24.86
N PRO A 138 -10.21 -12.82 24.12
CA PRO A 138 -11.09 -13.97 24.24
C PRO A 138 -10.97 -14.58 25.66
N SER A 139 -12.06 -15.11 26.18
CA SER A 139 -12.07 -15.88 27.43
C SER A 139 -11.34 -17.22 27.26
N PRO A 140 -10.84 -17.83 28.36
CA PRO A 140 -10.20 -19.14 28.29
C PRO A 140 -11.09 -20.21 27.63
N THR A 141 -12.39 -20.19 27.90
CA THR A 141 -13.37 -21.12 27.32
C THR A 141 -13.51 -20.95 25.81
N GLU A 142 -13.47 -19.72 25.29
CA GLU A 142 -13.53 -19.46 23.85
C GLU A 142 -12.24 -19.89 23.16
N VAL A 143 -11.08 -19.66 23.79
CA VAL A 143 -9.79 -20.11 23.27
C VAL A 143 -9.79 -21.63 23.11
N GLU A 144 -10.17 -22.36 24.16
CA GLU A 144 -10.22 -23.82 24.10
C GLU A 144 -11.20 -24.33 23.03
N ALA A 145 -12.38 -23.72 22.92
CA ALA A 145 -13.37 -24.09 21.92
C ALA A 145 -12.84 -23.86 20.49
N PHE A 146 -12.17 -22.74 20.24
CA PHE A 146 -11.61 -22.40 18.94
C PHE A 146 -10.41 -23.29 18.55
N LEU A 147 -9.57 -23.66 19.51
CA LEU A 147 -8.44 -24.56 19.28
C LEU A 147 -8.89 -26.01 19.05
N ARG A 148 -10.01 -26.42 19.65
CA ARG A 148 -10.62 -27.74 19.41
C ARG A 148 -11.32 -27.86 18.06
N ASP A 149 -11.72 -26.74 17.45
CA ASP A 149 -12.32 -26.74 16.11
C ASP A 149 -11.24 -27.01 15.03
N SER A 150 -11.42 -28.07 14.26
CA SER A 150 -10.56 -28.47 13.14
C SER A 150 -11.09 -28.03 11.77
N SER A 151 -12.22 -27.33 11.74
CA SER A 151 -12.81 -26.79 10.52
C SER A 151 -11.87 -25.81 9.82
N THR A 152 -11.72 -25.97 8.51
CA THR A 152 -10.97 -25.02 7.66
C THR A 152 -11.61 -23.64 7.60
N ALA A 153 -12.92 -23.55 7.91
CA ALA A 153 -13.69 -22.30 7.93
C ALA A 153 -13.75 -21.62 9.31
N LYS A 154 -13.08 -22.16 10.35
CA LYS A 154 -13.23 -21.66 11.73
C LYS A 154 -12.84 -20.18 11.88
N ARG A 155 -11.81 -19.74 11.16
CA ARG A 155 -11.34 -18.33 11.19
C ARG A 155 -12.38 -17.38 10.62
N GLU A 156 -12.97 -17.74 9.48
CA GLU A 156 -14.02 -16.94 8.83
C GLU A 156 -15.27 -16.87 9.72
N LYS A 157 -15.72 -18.01 10.24
CA LYS A 157 -16.85 -18.04 11.19
C LYS A 157 -16.61 -17.18 12.43
N LYS A 158 -15.41 -17.22 13.00
CA LYS A 158 -15.06 -16.40 14.17
C LYS A 158 -15.04 -14.91 13.84
N VAL A 159 -14.61 -14.51 12.64
CA VAL A 159 -14.69 -13.11 12.19
C VAL A 159 -16.15 -12.67 12.13
N GLU A 160 -17.02 -13.44 11.49
CA GLU A 160 -18.46 -13.13 11.40
C GLU A 160 -19.12 -13.02 12.79
N GLU A 161 -18.78 -13.94 13.70
CA GLU A 161 -19.26 -13.89 15.08
C GLU A 161 -18.83 -12.62 15.81
N LEU A 162 -17.56 -12.20 15.64
CA LEU A 162 -17.04 -10.97 16.26
C LEU A 162 -17.62 -9.70 15.62
N LEU A 163 -17.86 -9.69 14.31
CA LEU A 163 -18.53 -8.58 13.62
C LEU A 163 -19.98 -8.42 14.09
N ALA A 164 -20.66 -9.53 14.39
CA ALA A 164 -22.02 -9.52 14.95
C ALA A 164 -22.07 -9.22 16.46
N HIS A 165 -20.93 -9.20 17.15
CA HIS A 165 -20.86 -9.01 18.60
C HIS A 165 -21.21 -7.56 18.99
N PRO A 166 -22.02 -7.32 20.03
CA PRO A 166 -22.44 -5.96 20.41
C PRO A 166 -21.28 -4.98 20.69
N ALA A 167 -20.16 -5.50 21.21
CA ALA A 167 -18.97 -4.69 21.49
C ALA A 167 -18.27 -4.15 20.22
N TYR A 168 -18.49 -4.75 19.04
CA TYR A 168 -17.87 -4.30 17.79
C TYR A 168 -18.23 -2.83 17.49
N VAL A 169 -19.52 -2.49 17.53
CA VAL A 169 -20.02 -1.14 17.26
C VAL A 169 -19.47 -0.16 18.28
N THR A 170 -19.50 -0.51 19.57
CA THR A 170 -18.97 0.34 20.64
C THR A 170 -17.47 0.60 20.47
N TRP A 171 -16.69 -0.44 20.20
CA TRP A 171 -15.24 -0.36 20.01
C TRP A 171 -14.87 0.55 18.83
N TRP A 172 -15.48 0.33 17.66
CA TRP A 172 -15.19 1.13 16.47
C TRP A 172 -15.74 2.55 16.55
N THR A 173 -16.85 2.78 17.26
CA THR A 173 -17.34 4.14 17.53
C THR A 173 -16.31 4.91 18.35
N MET A 174 -15.81 4.34 19.45
CA MET A 174 -14.77 4.95 20.26
C MET A 174 -13.48 5.19 19.45
N ARG A 175 -13.02 4.17 18.72
CA ARG A 175 -11.82 4.24 17.87
C ARG A 175 -11.92 5.35 16.82
N LEU A 176 -13.08 5.50 16.19
CA LEU A 176 -13.31 6.54 15.18
C LEU A 176 -13.43 7.91 15.82
N CYS A 177 -14.14 8.07 16.94
CA CYS A 177 -14.23 9.36 17.64
C CYS A 177 -12.85 9.85 18.09
N ASP A 178 -12.00 8.94 18.60
CA ASP A 178 -10.62 9.27 18.93
C ASP A 178 -9.81 9.68 17.70
N LEU A 179 -9.97 8.98 16.57
CA LEU A 179 -9.26 9.28 15.32
C LEU A 179 -9.70 10.61 14.70
N THR A 180 -11.00 10.93 14.75
CA THR A 180 -11.58 12.13 14.13
C THR A 180 -11.65 13.32 15.08
N GLY A 181 -11.30 13.14 16.36
CA GLY A 181 -11.47 14.15 17.39
C GLY A 181 -12.95 14.47 17.69
N SER A 182 -13.88 13.56 17.36
CA SER A 182 -15.32 13.70 17.62
C SER A 182 -15.71 13.26 19.03
N ASN A 183 -14.82 13.49 20.00
CA ASN A 183 -15.13 13.31 21.40
C ASN A 183 -15.92 14.56 21.83
N ALA A 184 -17.20 14.40 22.15
CA ALA A 184 -17.96 15.45 22.81
C ALA A 184 -17.27 15.71 24.17
N GLY A 185 -16.51 16.81 24.23
CA GLY A 185 -15.95 17.33 25.48
C GLY A 185 -17.03 17.84 26.42
#